data_AF-A0A291N7L2-F1
#
_entry.id   AF-A0A291N7L2-F1
#
_cell.length_a   1.000
_cell.length_b   1.000
_cell.length_c   1.000
_cell.angle_alpha   90.00
_cell.angle_beta   90.00
_cell.angle_gamma   90.00
#
_symmetry.space_group_name_H-M   'P 1'
#
loop_
_entity.id
_entity.type
_entity.pdbx_description
1 polymer ?
#
loop_
_entity_poly.entity_id
_entity_poly.type
_entity_poly.pdbx_seq_one_letter_code
_entity_poly.pdbx_strand_id
1 'polypeptide(L)' 'MPAHLLAAPARLPMVQRTETGEMTGAQCHGSLTSIYDVAGQIRATLIALQAQARIANGEAN' A
#
# COMPACT_ATOMS: atom_id res chain seq x y z
N MET A 1 8.27 -17.23 -17.52
CA MET A 1 8.08 -17.49 -16.08
C MET A 1 6.92 -18.45 -15.92
N PRO A 2 7.14 -19.66 -15.39
CA PRO A 2 6.05 -20.64 -15.24
C PRO A 2 5.07 -20.21 -14.14
N ALA A 3 3.77 -20.41 -14.38
CA ALA A 3 2.68 -19.86 -13.55
C ALA A 3 2.69 -20.32 -12.08
N HIS A 4 3.28 -21.47 -11.78
CA HIS A 4 3.40 -22.01 -10.42
C HIS A 4 4.47 -21.32 -9.56
N LEU A 5 5.31 -20.46 -10.15
CA LEU A 5 6.30 -19.63 -9.43
C LEU A 5 5.74 -18.26 -9.06
N LEU A 6 4.52 -17.93 -9.48
CA LEU A 6 3.85 -16.69 -9.12
C LEU A 6 3.06 -16.92 -7.83
N ALA A 7 3.40 -16.18 -6.77
CA ALA A 7 2.58 -16.15 -5.57
C ALA A 7 1.14 -15.74 -5.94
N ALA A 8 0.15 -16.41 -5.36
CA ALA A 8 -1.24 -16.02 -5.56
C ALA A 8 -1.42 -14.55 -5.11
N PRO A 9 -1.99 -13.67 -5.97
CA PRO A 9 -2.19 -12.28 -5.60
C PRO A 9 -3.09 -12.20 -4.36
N ALA A 10 -2.79 -11.25 -3.48
CA ALA A 10 -3.63 -11.01 -2.31
C ALA A 10 -5.07 -10.67 -2.76
N ARG A 11 -6.07 -11.18 -2.04
CA ARG A 11 -7.45 -10.79 -2.28
C ARG A 11 -7.60 -9.29 -2.03
N LEU A 12 -8.21 -8.60 -3.00
CA LEU A 12 -8.49 -7.18 -2.88
C LEU A 12 -9.54 -6.93 -1.78
N PRO A 13 -9.42 -5.82 -1.03
CA PRO A 13 -10.44 -5.40 -0.08
C PRO A 13 -11.80 -5.20 -0.76
N MET A 14 -12.88 -5.45 -0.03
CA MET A 14 -14.22 -5.18 -0.52
C MET A 14 -14.43 -3.66 -0.65
N VAL A 15 -14.93 -3.21 -1.80
CA VAL A 15 -15.18 -1.79 -2.06
C VAL A 15 -16.29 -1.30 -1.12
N GLN A 16 -16.07 -0.14 -0.48
CA GLN A 16 -17.08 0.47 0.38
C GLN A 16 -18.33 0.86 -0.44
N ARG A 17 -19.50 0.49 0.07
CA ARG A 17 -20.82 0.87 -0.47
C ARG A 17 -21.50 1.85 0.47
N THR A 18 -22.46 2.62 -0.03
CA THR A 18 -23.31 3.46 0.82
C THR A 18 -24.18 2.59 1.73
N GLU A 19 -24.84 3.21 2.71
CA GLU A 19 -25.83 2.56 3.58
C GLU A 19 -26.98 1.91 2.79
N THR A 20 -27.28 2.46 1.61
CA THR A 20 -28.28 1.93 0.66
C THR A 20 -27.73 0.88 -0.30
N GLY A 21 -26.43 0.55 -0.22
CA GLY A 21 -25.77 -0.45 -1.06
C GLY A 21 -25.28 0.07 -2.43
N GLU A 22 -25.35 1.37 -2.67
CA GLU A 22 -24.93 1.99 -3.94
C GLU A 22 -23.41 2.28 -3.97
N MET A 23 -22.84 2.25 -5.18
CA MET A 23 -21.45 2.61 -5.43
C MET A 23 -21.41 3.90 -6.24
N THR A 24 -21.39 5.04 -5.54
CA THR A 24 -21.48 6.38 -6.14
C THR A 24 -20.12 7.00 -6.44
N GLY A 25 -19.03 6.34 -6.05
CA GLY A 25 -17.66 6.86 -6.17
C GLY A 25 -17.31 7.89 -5.09
N ALA A 26 -18.29 8.40 -4.34
CA ALA A 26 -18.06 9.29 -3.20
C ALA A 26 -17.22 8.62 -2.10
N GLN A 27 -17.31 7.30 -1.97
CA GLN A 27 -16.48 6.53 -1.04
C GLN A 27 -14.98 6.54 -1.42
N CYS A 28 -14.65 6.82 -2.69
CA CYS A 28 -13.27 6.94 -3.17
C CYS A 28 -12.65 8.29 -2.82
N HIS A 29 -13.45 9.31 -2.48
CA HIS A 29 -12.96 10.61 -1.99
C HIS A 29 -12.59 10.54 -0.50
N GLY A 30 -11.86 9.48 -0.12
CA GLY A 30 -11.47 9.19 1.26
C GLY A 30 -11.09 10.46 2.01
N SER A 31 -11.58 10.57 3.25
CA SER A 31 -11.30 11.70 4.14
C SER A 31 -9.85 12.15 3.99
N LEU A 32 -9.60 13.46 3.88
CA LEU A 32 -8.24 14.01 3.73
C LEU A 32 -7.26 13.41 4.75
N THR A 33 -7.74 13.10 5.96
CA THR A 33 -7.00 12.36 6.99
C THR A 33 -6.51 11.00 6.50
N SER A 34 -7.37 10.19 5.87
CA SER A 34 -7.00 8.88 5.33
C SER A 34 -5.94 8.99 4.23
N ILE A 35 -5.99 10.03 3.41
CA ILE A 35 -4.96 10.29 2.39
C ILE A 35 -3.62 10.63 3.07
N TYR A 36 -3.63 11.49 4.09
CA TYR A 36 -2.42 11.84 4.83
C TYR A 36 -1.85 10.66 5.63
N ASP A 37 -2.69 9.78 6.17
CA ASP A 37 -2.27 8.57 6.86
C ASP A 37 -1.52 7.63 5.90
N VAL A 38 -2.10 7.37 4.72
CA VAL A 38 -1.45 6.55 3.68
C VAL A 38 -0.14 7.18 3.23
N ALA A 39 -0.12 8.49 2.99
CA ALA A 39 1.11 9.20 2.63
C ALA A 39 2.19 9.10 3.73
N GLY A 40 1.80 9.19 5.00
CA GLY A 40 2.69 8.99 6.14
C GLY A 40 3.28 7.58 6.19
N GLN A 41 2.45 6.55 5.96
CA GLN A 41 2.90 5.15 5.91
C GLN A 41 3.88 4.88 4.77
N ILE A 42 3.62 5.45 3.57
CA ILE A 42 4.54 5.36 2.43
C ILE A 42 5.89 5.99 2.80
N ARG A 43 5.87 7.20 3.37
CA ARG A 43 7.09 7.89 3.80
C ARG A 43 7.89 7.08 4.82
N ALA A 44 7.23 6.52 5.84
CA ALA A 44 7.89 5.70 6.86
C ALA A 44 8.55 4.46 6.24
N THR A 45 7.86 3.79 5.31
CA THR A 45 8.36 2.62 4.62
C THR A 45 9.60 2.93 3.79
N LEU A 46 9.62 4.05 3.06
CA LEU A 46 10.77 4.48 2.28
C LEU A 46 11.98 4.81 3.16
N ILE A 47 11.78 5.44 4.32
CA ILE A 47 12.87 5.71 5.27
C ILE A 47 13.49 4.40 5.78
N ALA A 48 12.66 3.43 6.15
CA ALA A 48 13.12 2.12 6.60
C ALA A 48 13.91 1.39 5.51
N LEU A 49 13.41 1.40 4.27
CA LEU A 49 14.09 0.81 3.12
C LEU A 49 15.44 1.48 2.84
N GLN A 50 15.50 2.82 2.92
CA GLN A 50 16.75 3.57 2.76
C GLN A 50 17.77 3.22 3.84
N ALA A 51 17.32 3.03 5.09
CA ALA A 51 18.20 2.60 6.18
C ALA A 51 18.77 1.19 5.90
N GLN A 52 17.92 0.25 5.48
CA GLN A 52 18.36 -1.11 5.10
C GLN A 52 19.35 -1.09 3.93
N ALA A 53 19.07 -0.30 2.89
CA ALA A 53 19.97 -0.16 1.75
C ALA A 53 21.33 0.43 2.12
N ARG A 54 21.38 1.38 3.07
CA ARG A 54 22.65 1.93 3.58
C ARG A 54 23.46 0.90 4.33
N ILE A 55 22.81 0.06 5.16
CA ILE A 55 23.48 -1.02 5.88
C ILE A 55 24.05 -2.03 4.86
N ALA A 56 23.21 -2.52 3.93
CA ALA A 56 23.62 -3.49 2.93
C ALA A 56 24.76 -2.99 2.01
N ASN A 57 24.73 -1.71 1.62
CA ASN A 57 25.82 -1.11 0.82
C ASN A 57 27.07 -0.77 1.65
N GLY A 58 26.92 -0.53 2.96
CA GLY A 58 28.03 -0.29 3.88
C GLY A 58 28.79 -1.56 4.25
N GLU A 59 28.13 -2.72 4.27
CA GLU A 59 28.77 -4.04 4.42
C GLU A 59 29.41 -4.56 3.11
N ALA A 60 29.10 -3.94 1.97
CA ALA A 60 29.64 -4.29 0.66
C ALA A 60 30.94 -3.55 0.28
N ASN A 61 31.43 -2.65 1.15
CA ASN A 61 32.74 -1.97 1.04
C ASN A 61 33.66 -2.43 2.16
#